data_AF-A0A5U4XL50-F1
#
_entry.id   AF-A0A5U4XL50-F1
#
_cell.length_a   1.000
_cell.length_b   1.000
_cell.length_c   1.000
_cell.angle_alpha   90.00
_cell.angle_beta   90.00
_cell.angle_gamma   90.00
#
_symmetry.space_group_name_H-M   'P 1'
#
loop_
_entity.id
_entity.type
_entity.pdbx_description
1 polymer ?
#
loop_
_entity_poly.entity_id
_entity_poly.type
_entity_poly.pdbx_seq_one_letter_code
_entity_poly.pdbx_strand_id
1 'polypeptide(L)' 'IFSENESDTDETLDPLLEYFEKITEYPDGTDLIYYPETESDGTPEGILNIIKEWRASQGLPCFKKSK' A
#
# COMPACT_ATOMS: atom_id res chain seq x y z
N ILE A 1 2.69 -1.68 -9.14
CA ILE A 1 2.03 -0.42 -8.76
C ILE A 1 2.86 0.74 -9.28
N PHE A 2 3.87 1.28 -8.58
CA PHE A 2 4.63 2.46 -9.06
C PHE A 2 5.15 2.34 -10.50
N SER A 3 5.85 1.25 -10.83
CA SER A 3 6.33 1.04 -12.21
C SER A 3 5.22 0.83 -13.23
N GLU A 4 4.05 0.31 -12.82
CA GLU A 4 2.92 0.06 -13.72
C GLU A 4 2.08 1.32 -13.92
N ASN A 5 2.14 2.26 -12.98
CA ASN A 5 1.47 3.55 -13.05
C ASN A 5 2.02 4.45 -14.17
N GLU A 6 3.15 4.07 -14.78
CA GLU A 6 3.74 4.74 -15.93
C GLU A 6 3.37 4.05 -17.27
N SER A 7 2.62 2.94 -17.23
CA SER A 7 2.15 2.23 -18.43
C SER A 7 1.07 3.01 -19.17
N ASP A 8 0.89 2.73 -20.47
CA ASP A 8 -0.15 3.35 -21.30
C ASP A 8 -1.59 2.94 -20.92
N THR A 9 -1.74 1.84 -20.18
CA THR A 9 -3.02 1.25 -19.81
C THR A 9 -3.00 0.73 -18.38
N ASP A 10 -4.16 0.75 -17.73
CA ASP A 10 -4.31 0.29 -16.35
C ASP A 10 -4.68 -1.19 -16.19
N GLU A 11 -4.66 -1.99 -17.29
CA GLU A 11 -5.06 -3.41 -17.26
C GLU A 11 -4.29 -4.25 -16.23
N THR A 12 -3.03 -3.90 -15.97
CA THR A 12 -2.21 -4.52 -14.92
C THR A 12 -2.24 -3.69 -13.62
N LEU A 13 -2.43 -2.38 -13.70
CA LEU A 13 -2.42 -1.50 -12.54
C LEU A 13 -3.65 -1.76 -11.65
N ASP A 14 -4.84 -1.77 -12.23
CA ASP A 14 -6.12 -1.99 -11.55
C ASP A 14 -6.11 -3.24 -10.63
N PRO A 15 -5.79 -4.45 -11.12
CA PRO A 15 -5.76 -5.63 -10.26
C PRO A 15 -4.67 -5.58 -9.19
N LEU A 16 -3.57 -4.84 -9.41
CA LEU A 16 -2.54 -4.65 -8.38
C LEU A 16 -3.02 -3.71 -7.26
N LEU A 17 -3.75 -2.66 -7.61
CA LEU A 17 -4.38 -1.73 -6.66
C LEU A 17 -5.48 -2.43 -5.86
N GLU A 18 -6.37 -3.18 -6.51
CA GLU A 18 -7.40 -3.99 -5.83
C GLU A 18 -6.76 -5.00 -4.87
N TYR A 19 -5.69 -5.67 -5.30
CA TYR A 19 -4.98 -6.61 -4.45
C TYR A 19 -4.32 -5.92 -3.26
N PHE A 20 -3.74 -4.73 -3.45
CA PHE A 20 -3.17 -3.92 -2.38
C PHE A 20 -4.22 -3.55 -1.32
N GLU A 21 -5.37 -3.01 -1.71
CA GLU A 21 -6.45 -2.67 -0.78
C GLU A 21 -6.93 -3.91 -0.01
N LYS A 22 -7.12 -5.03 -0.73
CA LYS A 22 -7.59 -6.28 -0.15
C LYS A 22 -6.65 -6.86 0.90
N ILE A 23 -5.33 -6.82 0.68
CA ILE A 23 -4.37 -7.44 1.61
C ILE A 23 -3.97 -6.52 2.77
N THR A 24 -3.98 -5.21 2.54
CA THR A 24 -3.59 -4.24 3.56
C THR A 24 -4.76 -3.95 4.48
N GLU A 25 -5.97 -3.94 3.92
CA GLU A 25 -7.22 -3.55 4.58
C GLU A 25 -7.16 -2.12 5.15
N TYR A 26 -6.22 -1.30 4.66
CA TYR A 26 -6.02 0.04 5.15
C TYR A 26 -7.23 0.92 4.78
N PRO A 27 -7.79 1.73 5.70
CA PRO A 27 -9.04 2.44 5.49
C PRO A 27 -9.05 3.35 4.26
N ASP A 28 -7.91 4.01 3.99
CA ASP A 28 -7.79 4.95 2.88
C ASP A 28 -7.36 4.26 1.57
N GLY A 29 -7.18 2.94 1.60
CA GLY A 29 -6.91 2.13 0.41
C GLY A 29 -5.75 2.69 -0.42
N THR A 30 -6.01 2.88 -1.71
CA THR A 30 -5.05 3.44 -2.67
C THR A 30 -4.66 4.90 -2.45
N ASP A 31 -5.39 5.67 -1.63
CA ASP A 31 -5.00 7.05 -1.32
C ASP A 31 -3.62 7.12 -0.64
N LEU A 32 -3.22 6.06 0.07
CA LEU A 32 -1.90 5.96 0.65
C LEU A 32 -0.77 5.97 -0.41
N ILE A 33 -1.06 5.59 -1.65
CA ILE A 33 -0.13 5.60 -2.79
C ILE A 33 -0.16 6.94 -3.52
N TYR A 34 -1.35 7.53 -3.72
CA TYR A 34 -1.55 8.69 -4.60
C TYR A 34 -1.59 10.04 -3.87
N TYR A 35 -2.01 10.04 -2.61
CA TYR A 35 -2.24 11.22 -1.79
C TYR A 35 -1.59 11.08 -0.41
N PRO A 36 -0.27 10.81 -0.35
CA PRO A 36 0.42 10.68 0.93
C PRO A 36 0.46 12.02 1.68
N GLU A 37 0.44 11.97 3.03
CA GLU A 37 0.56 13.18 3.86
C GLU A 37 1.90 13.91 3.64
N THR A 38 2.97 13.14 3.40
CA THR A 38 4.30 13.65 3.09
C THR A 38 4.93 12.91 1.92
N GLU A 39 5.93 13.52 1.26
CA GLU A 39 6.67 12.85 0.18
C GLU A 39 7.32 11.53 0.64
N SER A 40 7.77 11.45 1.89
CA SER A 40 8.33 10.21 2.46
C SER A 40 7.29 9.12 2.65
N ASP A 41 6.04 9.48 2.98
CA ASP A 41 4.96 8.52 3.18
C ASP A 41 4.54 7.86 1.86
N GLY A 42 4.69 8.57 0.74
CA GLY A 42 4.43 8.05 -0.60
C GLY A 42 5.49 7.09 -1.15
N THR A 43 6.58 6.85 -0.42
CA THR A 43 7.59 5.86 -0.82
C THR A 43 7.15 4.44 -0.46
N PRO A 44 7.63 3.39 -1.16
CA PRO A 44 7.34 2.00 -0.79
C PRO A 44 7.62 1.68 0.69
N GLU A 45 8.70 2.24 1.24
CA GLU A 45 9.07 2.09 2.64
C GLU A 45 8.11 2.85 3.58
N GLY A 46 7.71 4.06 3.23
CA GLY A 46 6.76 4.88 3.99
C GLY A 46 5.39 4.21 4.09
N ILE A 47 4.82 3.82 2.95
CA ILE A 47 3.56 3.07 2.85
C ILE A 47 3.62 1.80 3.71
N LEU A 48 4.71 1.05 3.61
CA LEU A 48 4.89 -0.18 4.38
C LEU A 48 4.91 0.08 5.90
N ASN A 49 5.54 1.16 6.35
CA ASN A 49 5.59 1.52 7.76
C ASN A 49 4.20 1.93 8.27
N ILE A 50 3.47 2.76 7.53
CA ILE A 50 2.10 3.18 7.88
C ILE A 50 1.18 1.96 8.03
N ILE A 51 1.20 1.04 7.07
CA ILE A 51 0.41 -0.20 7.15
C ILE A 51 0.82 -1.05 8.36
N LYS A 52 2.12 -1.18 8.64
CA LYS A 52 2.60 -1.96 9.80
C LYS A 52 2.09 -1.37 11.11
N GLU A 53 2.25 -0.06 11.30
CA GLU A 53 1.83 0.66 12.49
C GLU A 53 0.31 0.60 12.68
N TRP A 54 -0.44 0.84 11.61
CA TRP A 54 -1.89 0.75 11.64
C TRP A 54 -2.36 -0.68 11.97
N ARG A 55 -1.88 -1.70 11.27
CA ARG A 55 -2.28 -3.11 11.55
C ARG A 55 -1.93 -3.51 12.98
N ALA A 56 -0.77 -3.09 13.49
CA ALA A 56 -0.39 -3.31 14.88
C ALA A 56 -1.34 -2.61 15.86
N SER A 57 -1.75 -1.36 15.58
CA SER A 57 -2.73 -0.62 16.40
C SER A 57 -4.10 -1.29 16.46
N GLN A 58 -4.49 -2.00 15.41
CA GLN A 58 -5.75 -2.76 15.32
C GLN A 58 -5.64 -4.19 15.92
N GLY A 59 -4.45 -4.61 16.36
CA GLY A 59 -4.21 -5.98 16.83
C GLY A 59 -4.24 -7.03 15.70
N LEU A 60 -4.10 -6.61 14.45
CA LEU A 60 -4.11 -7.50 13.28
C LEU A 60 -2.72 -8.12 13.05
N PRO A 61 -2.66 -9.34 12.49
CA PRO A 61 -1.39 -9.93 12.09
C PRO A 61 -0.71 -9.06 11.02
N CYS A 62 0.58 -8.86 11.21
CA CYS A 62 1.44 -8.11 10.28
C CYS A 62 2.16 -9.06 9.30
N PHE A 63 3.14 -8.53 8.56
CA PHE A 63 3.92 -9.27 7.58
C PHE A 63 4.62 -10.49 8.20
N LYS A 64 4.75 -11.55 7.41
CA LYS A 64 5.53 -12.74 7.79
C LYS A 64 6.96 -12.30 8.10
N LYS A 65 7.48 -12.74 9.25
CA LYS A 65 8.91 -12.60 9.56
C LYS A 65 9.70 -13.42 8.55
N SER A 66 10.80 -12.87 8.04
CA SER A 66 11.74 -13.62 7.21
C SER A 66 12.20 -14.87 7.97
N LYS A 67 12.25 -16.01 7.27
CA LYS A 67 12.87 -17.23 7.77
C LYS A 67 14.39 -17.14 7.70
#